data_AF-A0A8J4THT5-F1
#
_entry.id   AF-A0A8J4THT5-F1
#
_cell.length_a   1.000
_cell.length_b   1.000
_cell.length_c   1.000
_cell.angle_alpha   90.00
_cell.angle_beta   90.00
_cell.angle_gamma   90.00
#
_symmetry.space_group_name_H-M   'P 1'
#
loop_
_entity.id
_entity.type
_entity.pdbx_description
1 polymer ?
#
loop_
_entity_poly.entity_id
_entity_poly.type
_entity_poly.pdbx_seq_one_letter_code
_entity_poly.pdbx_strand_id
1 'polypeptide(L)'
;YELIEEQMKSQRRIQKKQKEVQELEQTVDTIKRRSQAAVDESERIFTELISLMEKKRSEVTELIRAQEKAELSRAERPLKQLEQEIADLKRRVTELEQLSHTHDHVHFLQSFASLRVAPGCEDSPSFTVNQHLSFDGVRKSFSGLRKRVEEICEEEFNKIQPQ
;
A
#
# COMPACT_ATOMS: atom_id res chain seq x y z
N TYR A 1 78.56 35.13 18.50
CA TYR A 1 77.57 34.87 19.55
C TYR A 1 76.14 35.01 19.02
N GLU A 2 75.75 36.11 18.35
CA GLU A 2 74.40 36.30 17.76
C GLU A 2 73.92 35.16 16.84
N LEU A 3 74.77 34.67 15.92
CA LEU A 3 74.37 33.63 14.95
C LEU A 3 73.90 32.33 15.63
N ILE A 4 74.60 31.93 16.71
CA ILE A 4 74.27 30.71 17.47
C ILE A 4 72.94 30.89 18.23
N GLU A 5 72.68 32.10 18.72
CA GLU A 5 71.43 32.41 19.41
C GLU A 5 70.22 32.37 18.46
N GLU A 6 70.37 32.93 17.25
CA GLU A 6 69.34 32.86 16.20
C GLU A 6 69.12 31.44 15.69
N GLN A 7 70.18 30.63 15.60
CA GLN A 7 70.06 29.20 15.28
C GLN A 7 69.24 28.46 16.37
N MET A 8 69.52 28.69 17.65
CA MET A 8 68.78 28.08 18.75
C MET A 8 67.32 28.56 18.82
N LYS A 9 67.04 29.84 18.51
CA LYS A 9 65.66 30.35 18.40
C LYS A 9 64.91 29.66 17.26
N SER A 10 65.55 29.50 16.10
CA SER A 10 64.97 28.82 14.94
C SER A 10 64.66 27.35 15.22
N GLN A 11 65.59 26.62 15.86
CA GLN A 11 65.36 25.22 16.27
C GLN A 11 64.17 25.08 17.24
N ARG A 12 64.05 25.98 18.23
CA ARG A 12 62.89 25.99 19.14
C ARG A 12 61.57 26.25 18.40
N ARG A 13 61.57 27.16 17.42
CA ARG A 13 60.38 27.42 16.57
C ARG A 13 60.01 26.21 15.73
N ILE A 14 60.99 25.50 15.18
CA ILE A 14 60.77 24.26 14.41
C ILE A 14 60.12 23.19 15.30
N GLN A 15 60.66 22.94 16.48
CA GLN A 15 60.08 21.94 17.42
C GLN A 15 58.64 22.30 17.80
N LYS A 16 58.37 23.59 18.08
CA LYS A 16 57.00 24.05 18.34
C LYS A 16 56.08 23.80 17.15
N LYS A 17 56.53 24.12 15.93
CA LYS A 17 55.75 23.91 14.70
C LYS A 17 55.49 22.43 14.42
N GLN A 18 56.47 21.55 14.67
CA GLN A 18 56.28 20.10 14.54
C GLN A 18 55.21 19.57 15.51
N LYS A 19 55.18 20.07 16.74
CA LYS A 19 54.12 19.73 17.70
C LYS A 19 52.75 20.22 17.24
N GLU A 20 52.67 21.47 16.78
CA GLU A 20 51.43 22.05 16.21
C GLU A 20 50.93 21.23 15.01
N VAL A 21 51.82 20.74 14.15
CA VAL A 21 51.46 19.85 13.02
C VAL A 21 50.85 18.54 13.52
N GLN A 22 51.48 17.86 14.48
CA GLN A 22 50.94 16.61 15.03
C GLN A 22 49.57 16.80 15.69
N GLU A 23 49.38 17.89 16.44
CA GLU A 23 48.09 18.22 17.06
C GLU A 23 47.00 18.48 16.00
N LEU A 24 47.35 19.14 14.89
CA LEU A 24 46.43 19.37 13.77
C LEU A 24 46.10 18.08 13.01
N GLU A 25 47.07 17.21 12.74
CA GLU A 25 46.83 15.91 12.10
C GLU A 25 45.83 15.07 12.91
N GLN A 26 46.03 14.97 14.23
CA GLN A 26 45.09 14.27 15.12
C GLN A 26 43.69 14.89 15.11
N THR A 27 43.62 16.22 15.04
CA THR A 27 42.34 16.96 14.96
C THR A 27 41.61 16.62 13.66
N VAL A 28 42.32 16.66 12.53
CA VAL A 28 41.77 16.32 11.21
C VAL A 28 41.23 14.89 11.19
N ASP A 29 41.99 13.93 11.72
CA ASP A 29 41.56 12.52 11.76
C ASP A 29 40.36 12.31 12.69
N THR A 30 40.27 13.08 13.77
CA THR A 30 39.11 13.05 14.67
C THR A 30 37.87 13.61 13.99
N ILE A 31 38.00 14.72 13.25
CA ILE A 31 36.89 15.29 12.46
C ILE A 31 36.42 14.28 11.43
N LYS A 32 37.33 13.70 10.62
CA LYS A 32 36.99 12.70 9.60
C LYS A 32 36.21 11.53 10.18
N ARG A 33 36.69 10.93 11.29
CA ARG A 33 36.02 9.80 11.93
C ARG A 33 34.63 10.18 12.46
N ARG A 34 34.49 11.35 13.09
CA ARG A 34 33.20 11.81 13.62
C ARG A 34 32.19 12.11 12.50
N SER A 35 32.64 12.76 11.43
CA SER A 35 31.82 13.02 10.25
C SER A 35 31.34 11.71 9.61
N GLN A 36 32.24 10.73 9.43
CA GLN A 36 31.86 9.43 8.88
C GLN A 36 30.86 8.70 9.79
N ALA A 37 31.10 8.68 11.10
CA ALA A 37 30.16 8.05 12.04
C ALA A 37 28.76 8.70 12.01
N ALA A 38 28.68 10.03 11.83
CA ALA A 38 27.41 10.72 11.69
C ALA A 38 26.70 10.36 10.37
N VAL A 39 27.45 10.21 9.27
CA VAL A 39 26.91 9.73 7.99
C VAL A 39 26.37 8.31 8.14
N ASP A 40 27.18 7.38 8.67
CA ASP A 40 26.79 5.97 8.82
C ASP A 40 25.52 5.82 9.66
N GLU A 41 25.41 6.58 10.77
CA GLU A 41 24.22 6.55 11.60
C GLU A 41 22.99 7.13 10.88
N SER A 42 23.16 8.21 10.11
CA SER A 42 22.06 8.76 9.31
C SER A 42 21.57 7.78 8.24
N GLU A 43 22.48 7.09 7.56
CA GLU A 43 22.15 6.06 6.56
C GLU A 43 21.41 4.89 7.20
N ARG A 44 21.84 4.46 8.39
CA ARG A 44 21.16 3.42 9.16
C ARG A 44 19.72 3.81 9.49
N ILE A 45 19.50 5.03 10.00
CA ILE A 45 18.17 5.55 10.32
C ILE A 45 17.28 5.57 9.08
N PHE A 46 17.75 6.10 7.94
CA PHE A 46 16.96 6.11 6.71
C PHE A 46 16.63 4.70 6.22
N THR A 47 17.56 3.76 6.33
CA THR A 47 17.35 2.36 5.95
C THR A 47 16.21 1.73 6.77
N GLU A 48 16.21 1.96 8.08
CA GLU A 48 15.15 1.48 8.99
C GLU A 48 13.78 2.11 8.65
N LEU A 49 13.75 3.42 8.37
CA LEU A 49 12.52 4.12 7.97
C LEU A 49 11.96 3.63 6.63
N ILE A 50 12.82 3.40 5.64
CA ILE A 50 12.43 2.84 4.34
C ILE A 50 11.83 1.46 4.55
N SER A 51 12.50 0.58 5.28
CA SER A 51 12.02 -0.78 5.57
C SER A 51 10.65 -0.78 6.26
N LEU A 52 10.45 0.11 7.23
CA LEU A 52 9.16 0.29 7.89
C LEU A 52 8.06 0.70 6.89
N MET A 53 8.34 1.66 6.01
CA MET A 53 7.38 2.14 5.00
C MET A 53 7.06 1.07 3.96
N GLU A 54 8.04 0.27 3.56
CA GLU A 54 7.82 -0.87 2.66
C GLU A 54 6.94 -1.94 3.28
N LYS A 55 7.15 -2.24 4.57
CA LYS A 55 6.27 -3.16 5.32
C LYS A 55 4.83 -2.63 5.35
N LYS A 56 4.65 -1.34 5.68
CA LYS A 56 3.32 -0.70 5.72
C LYS A 56 2.63 -0.68 4.35
N ARG A 57 3.40 -0.47 3.27
CA ARG A 57 2.91 -0.59 1.89
C ARG A 57 2.35 -1.99 1.61
N SER A 58 3.08 -3.04 2.00
CA SER A 58 2.62 -4.42 1.82
C SER A 58 1.35 -4.70 2.60
N GLU A 59 1.30 -4.35 3.90
CA GLU A 59 0.12 -4.55 4.76
C GLU A 59 -1.14 -3.91 4.17
N VAL A 60 -1.05 -2.69 3.64
CA VAL A 60 -2.20 -2.01 3.04
C VAL A 60 -2.60 -2.63 1.71
N THR A 61 -1.64 -3.07 0.90
CA THR A 61 -1.93 -3.78 -0.35
C THR A 61 -2.70 -5.06 -0.07
N GLU A 62 -2.27 -5.84 0.93
CA GLU A 62 -2.95 -7.07 1.36
C GLU A 62 -4.36 -6.78 1.87
N LEU A 63 -4.55 -5.72 2.66
CA LEU A 63 -5.87 -5.31 3.15
C LEU A 63 -6.84 -4.98 2.00
N ILE A 64 -6.37 -4.22 0.99
CA ILE A 64 -7.18 -3.89 -0.19
C ILE A 64 -7.58 -5.17 -0.94
N ARG A 65 -6.63 -6.07 -1.18
CA ARG A 65 -6.88 -7.34 -1.89
C ARG A 65 -7.80 -8.28 -1.12
N ALA A 66 -7.68 -8.32 0.20
CA ALA A 66 -8.57 -9.10 1.05
C ALA A 66 -10.01 -8.58 0.97
N GLN A 67 -10.21 -7.26 1.02
CA GLN A 67 -11.52 -6.64 0.89
C GLN A 67 -12.13 -6.86 -0.51
N GLU A 68 -11.33 -6.67 -1.56
CA GLU A 68 -11.72 -6.96 -2.95
C GLU A 68 -12.22 -8.40 -3.09
N LYS A 69 -11.42 -9.37 -2.62
CA LYS A 69 -11.78 -10.79 -2.67
C LYS A 69 -13.06 -11.10 -1.90
N ALA A 70 -13.24 -10.49 -0.73
CA ALA A 70 -14.43 -10.69 0.10
C ALA A 70 -15.71 -10.19 -0.60
N GLU A 71 -15.69 -8.99 -1.18
CA GLU A 71 -16.84 -8.45 -1.90
C GLU A 71 -17.12 -9.22 -3.21
N LEU A 72 -16.09 -9.63 -3.94
CA LEU A 72 -16.26 -10.50 -5.12
C LEU A 72 -16.93 -11.82 -4.74
N SER A 73 -16.43 -12.49 -3.70
CA SER A 73 -17.00 -13.76 -3.21
C SER A 73 -18.46 -13.60 -2.76
N ARG A 74 -18.81 -12.43 -2.21
CA ARG A 74 -20.19 -12.10 -1.81
C ARG A 74 -21.10 -11.91 -3.03
N ALA A 75 -20.59 -11.33 -4.11
CA ALA A 75 -21.34 -11.09 -5.34
C ALA A 75 -21.50 -12.34 -6.22
N GLU A 76 -20.57 -13.30 -6.16
CA GLU A 76 -20.59 -14.50 -6.99
C GLU A 76 -21.82 -15.41 -6.79
N ARG A 77 -22.27 -15.58 -5.53
CA ARG A 77 -23.41 -16.47 -5.24
C ARG A 77 -24.73 -15.96 -5.86
N PRO A 78 -25.14 -14.71 -5.61
CA PRO A 78 -26.31 -14.11 -6.26
C PRO A 78 -26.20 -14.08 -7.78
N LEU A 79 -25.01 -13.80 -8.32
CA LEU A 79 -24.77 -13.82 -9.77
C LEU A 79 -25.10 -15.19 -10.38
N LYS A 80 -24.53 -16.27 -9.82
CA LYS A 80 -24.80 -17.65 -10.30
C LYS A 80 -26.27 -18.03 -10.17
N GLN A 81 -26.92 -17.58 -9.10
CA GLN A 81 -28.35 -17.82 -8.91
C GLN A 81 -29.17 -17.15 -10.03
N LEU A 82 -28.90 -15.88 -10.34
CA LEU A 82 -29.58 -15.16 -11.42
C LEU A 82 -29.30 -15.78 -12.80
N GLU A 83 -28.07 -16.21 -13.06
CA GLU A 83 -27.73 -16.92 -14.31
C GLU A 83 -28.55 -18.20 -14.48
N GLN A 84 -28.73 -18.97 -13.40
CA GLN A 84 -29.55 -20.18 -13.39
C GLN A 84 -31.04 -19.86 -13.56
N GLU A 85 -31.57 -18.87 -12.84
CA GLU A 85 -32.96 -18.41 -12.96
C GLU A 85 -33.28 -17.97 -14.41
N ILE A 86 -32.37 -17.22 -15.05
CA ILE A 86 -32.50 -16.83 -16.47
C ILE A 86 -32.50 -18.05 -17.39
N ALA A 87 -31.63 -19.04 -17.15
CA ALA A 87 -31.57 -20.25 -17.96
C ALA A 87 -32.86 -21.08 -17.85
N ASP A 88 -33.40 -21.23 -16.63
CA ASP A 88 -34.64 -21.93 -16.39
C ASP A 88 -35.85 -21.20 -17.00
N LEU A 89 -35.88 -19.86 -16.91
CA LEU A 89 -36.91 -19.04 -17.57
C LEU A 89 -36.84 -19.17 -19.10
N LYS A 90 -35.64 -19.14 -19.70
CA LYS A 90 -35.48 -19.35 -21.15
C LYS A 90 -35.98 -20.72 -21.59
N ARG A 91 -35.61 -21.78 -20.87
CA ARG A 91 -36.10 -23.15 -21.15
C ARG A 91 -37.63 -23.20 -21.11
N ARG A 92 -38.21 -22.61 -20.07
CA ARG A 92 -39.66 -22.56 -19.87
C ARG A 92 -40.39 -21.79 -20.97
N VAL A 93 -39.84 -20.66 -21.42
CA VAL A 93 -40.41 -19.91 -22.56
C VAL A 93 -40.43 -20.80 -23.80
N THR A 94 -39.33 -21.49 -24.12
CA THR A 94 -39.27 -22.42 -25.26
C THR A 94 -40.26 -23.59 -25.13
N GLU A 95 -40.41 -24.17 -23.94
CA GLU A 95 -41.38 -25.25 -23.69
C GLU A 95 -42.83 -24.76 -23.86
N LEU A 96 -43.15 -23.56 -23.38
CA LEU A 96 -44.48 -22.95 -23.54
C LEU A 96 -44.76 -22.59 -25.01
N GLU A 97 -43.76 -22.10 -25.74
CA GLU A 97 -43.86 -21.87 -27.19
C GLU A 97 -44.11 -23.17 -27.94
N GLN A 98 -43.42 -24.26 -27.65
CA GLN A 98 -43.68 -25.55 -28.29
C GLN A 98 -45.09 -26.08 -27.97
N LEU A 99 -45.51 -25.95 -26.71
CA LEU A 99 -46.81 -26.42 -26.26
C LEU A 99 -47.97 -25.64 -26.92
N SER A 100 -47.80 -24.34 -27.18
CA SER A 100 -48.82 -23.51 -27.83
C SER A 100 -49.13 -23.91 -29.28
N HIS A 101 -48.19 -24.60 -29.95
CA HIS A 101 -48.37 -25.13 -31.30
C HIS A 101 -48.90 -26.59 -31.31
N THR A 102 -49.16 -27.19 -30.15
CA THR A 102 -49.65 -28.56 -30.03
C THR A 102 -51.17 -28.63 -30.29
N HIS A 103 -51.60 -29.57 -31.14
CA HIS A 103 -53.03 -29.78 -31.46
C HIS A 103 -53.70 -30.85 -30.57
N ASP A 104 -52.91 -31.62 -29.79
CA ASP A 104 -53.41 -32.56 -28.80
C ASP A 104 -53.77 -31.83 -27.50
N HIS A 105 -55.08 -31.67 -27.28
CA HIS A 105 -55.61 -30.98 -26.11
C HIS A 105 -55.39 -31.73 -24.78
N VAL A 106 -55.25 -33.06 -24.80
CA VAL A 106 -54.97 -33.84 -23.59
C VAL A 106 -53.52 -33.65 -23.18
N HIS A 107 -52.59 -33.75 -24.14
CA HIS A 107 -51.17 -33.47 -23.92
C HIS A 107 -50.93 -32.01 -23.48
N PHE A 108 -51.68 -31.06 -24.07
CA PHE A 108 -51.65 -29.66 -23.65
C PHE A 108 -51.99 -29.49 -22.16
N LEU A 109 -53.14 -30.03 -21.73
CA LEU A 109 -53.59 -29.88 -20.33
C LEU A 109 -52.63 -30.53 -19.33
N GLN A 110 -52.08 -31.71 -19.66
CA GLN A 110 -51.11 -32.41 -18.82
C GLN A 110 -49.79 -31.63 -18.71
N SER A 111 -49.21 -31.23 -19.84
CA SER A 111 -47.92 -30.52 -19.87
C SER A 111 -48.02 -29.12 -19.28
N PHE A 112 -49.11 -28.40 -19.55
CA PHE A 112 -49.33 -27.07 -18.99
C PHE A 112 -49.48 -27.09 -17.47
N ALA A 113 -50.13 -28.12 -16.92
CA ALA A 113 -50.24 -28.30 -15.47
C ALA A 113 -48.87 -28.52 -14.81
N SER A 114 -47.98 -29.31 -15.44
CA SER A 114 -46.61 -29.52 -14.97
C SER A 114 -45.74 -28.26 -15.10
N LEU A 115 -46.01 -27.42 -16.10
CA LEU A 115 -45.28 -26.18 -16.30
C LEU A 115 -45.72 -25.09 -15.33
N ARG A 116 -46.91 -25.10 -14.71
CA ARG A 116 -47.34 -24.00 -13.82
C ARG A 116 -46.33 -23.71 -12.69
N VAL A 117 -45.99 -22.43 -12.51
CA VAL A 117 -45.19 -21.99 -11.35
C VAL A 117 -46.03 -22.15 -10.08
N ALA A 118 -45.42 -22.61 -8.98
CA ALA A 118 -46.06 -22.56 -7.67
C ALA A 118 -46.33 -21.10 -7.25
N PRO A 119 -47.49 -20.78 -6.64
CA PRO A 119 -47.77 -19.43 -6.16
C PRO A 119 -46.68 -19.00 -5.15
N GLY A 120 -45.99 -17.89 -5.42
CA GLY A 120 -44.93 -17.34 -4.55
C GLY A 120 -43.50 -17.42 -5.10
N CYS A 121 -43.28 -17.98 -6.29
CA CYS A 121 -41.97 -18.01 -6.95
C CYS A 121 -41.74 -16.83 -7.91
N GLU A 122 -42.71 -15.94 -8.09
CA GLU A 122 -42.59 -14.77 -8.98
C GLU A 122 -41.76 -13.62 -8.40
N ASP A 123 -41.56 -13.59 -7.08
CA ASP A 123 -40.85 -12.51 -6.38
C ASP A 123 -39.59 -13.04 -5.69
N SER A 124 -38.57 -13.42 -6.49
CA SER A 124 -37.22 -13.53 -5.93
C SER A 124 -36.85 -12.14 -5.37
N PRO A 125 -36.44 -12.01 -4.10
CA PRO A 125 -36.19 -10.71 -3.49
C PRO A 125 -35.16 -9.95 -4.32
N SER A 126 -35.49 -8.71 -4.69
CA SER A 126 -34.62 -7.89 -5.53
C SER A 126 -33.23 -7.82 -4.93
N PHE A 127 -32.24 -8.32 -5.67
CA PHE A 127 -30.86 -8.26 -5.22
C PHE A 127 -30.40 -6.80 -5.23
N THR A 128 -30.31 -6.21 -4.04
CA THR A 128 -29.68 -4.90 -3.88
C THR A 128 -28.17 -5.11 -3.92
N VAL A 129 -27.56 -4.84 -5.08
CA VAL A 129 -26.10 -4.78 -5.20
C VAL A 129 -25.62 -3.71 -4.23
N ASN A 130 -24.94 -4.12 -3.17
CA ASN A 130 -24.32 -3.16 -2.27
C ASN A 130 -23.09 -2.58 -2.98
N GLN A 131 -23.27 -1.42 -3.64
CA GLN A 131 -22.23 -0.73 -4.40
C GLN A 131 -21.19 -0.01 -3.51
N HIS A 132 -21.22 -0.19 -2.18
CA HIS A 132 -20.42 0.63 -1.26
C HIS A 132 -18.95 0.21 -1.11
N LEU A 133 -18.38 -0.60 -2.02
CA LEU A 133 -16.94 -0.82 -2.01
C LEU A 133 -16.23 0.52 -2.34
N SER A 134 -15.80 1.22 -1.30
CA SER A 134 -15.06 2.47 -1.41
C SER A 134 -13.73 2.34 -0.68
N PHE A 135 -12.66 2.71 -1.38
CA PHE A 135 -11.31 2.83 -0.82
C PHE A 135 -10.97 4.29 -0.50
N ASP A 136 -11.94 5.19 -0.49
CA ASP A 136 -11.70 6.61 -0.19
C ASP A 136 -11.11 6.81 1.21
N GLY A 137 -11.50 6.00 2.18
CA GLY A 137 -10.90 6.01 3.51
C GLY A 137 -9.40 5.73 3.47
N VAL A 138 -8.97 4.75 2.67
CA VAL A 138 -7.55 4.40 2.48
C VAL A 138 -6.83 5.58 1.82
N ARG A 139 -7.36 6.10 0.71
CA ARG A 139 -6.76 7.21 -0.02
C ARG A 139 -6.62 8.47 0.85
N LYS A 140 -7.66 8.84 1.60
CA LYS A 140 -7.63 9.96 2.54
C LYS A 140 -6.59 9.76 3.65
N SER A 141 -6.53 8.55 4.21
CA SER A 141 -5.56 8.22 5.26
C SER A 141 -4.12 8.33 4.77
N PHE A 142 -3.83 7.85 3.55
CA PHE A 142 -2.50 7.97 2.94
C PHE A 142 -2.14 9.39 2.55
N SER A 143 -3.10 10.19 2.09
CA SER A 143 -2.89 11.62 1.88
C SER A 143 -2.53 12.33 3.19
N GLY A 144 -3.20 11.96 4.29
CA GLY A 144 -2.90 12.49 5.62
C GLY A 144 -1.53 12.03 6.14
N LEU A 145 -1.19 10.75 5.94
CA LEU A 145 0.12 10.21 6.30
C LEU A 145 1.24 10.95 5.56
N ARG A 146 1.10 11.12 4.23
CA ARG A 146 2.07 11.84 3.40
C ARG A 146 2.33 13.25 3.95
N LYS A 147 1.25 14.01 4.20
CA LYS A 147 1.36 15.38 4.72
C LYS A 147 2.11 15.42 6.06
N ARG A 148 1.79 14.50 6.97
CA ARG A 148 2.47 14.42 8.28
C ARG A 148 3.94 14.06 8.15
N VAL A 149 4.28 13.13 7.26
CA VAL A 149 5.69 12.77 7.01
C VAL A 149 6.45 13.97 6.44
N GLU A 150 5.87 14.68 5.48
CA GLU A 150 6.45 15.92 4.93
C GLU A 150 6.66 16.98 6.04
N GLU A 151 5.66 17.24 6.88
CA GLU A 151 5.74 18.19 8.00
C GLU A 151 6.84 17.81 9.02
N ILE A 152 6.91 16.54 9.42
CA ILE A 152 7.92 16.05 10.37
C ILE A 152 9.32 16.16 9.76
N CYS A 153 9.47 15.83 8.48
CA CYS A 153 10.75 16.00 7.79
C CYS A 153 11.17 17.48 7.75
N GLU A 154 10.29 18.41 7.40
CA GLU A 154 10.64 19.83 7.44
C GLU A 154 11.06 20.27 8.86
N GLU A 155 10.32 19.86 9.90
CA GLU A 155 10.63 20.23 11.27
C GLU A 155 12.00 19.70 11.73
N GLU A 156 12.28 18.41 11.51
CA GLU A 156 13.52 17.79 11.97
C GLU A 156 14.74 18.25 11.18
N PHE A 157 14.62 18.42 9.86
CA PHE A 157 15.76 18.83 9.04
C PHE A 157 16.13 20.30 9.25
N ASN A 158 15.17 21.16 9.62
CA ASN A 158 15.46 22.54 10.02
C ASN A 158 16.31 22.62 11.31
N LYS A 159 16.32 21.57 12.15
CA LYS A 159 17.16 21.49 13.36
C LYS A 159 18.60 21.08 13.05
N ILE A 160 18.86 20.53 11.86
CA ILE A 160 20.19 20.11 11.40
C ILE A 160 20.94 21.34 10.85
N GLN A 161 21.28 22.29 11.72
CA GLN A 161 22.20 23.37 11.35
C GLN A 161 23.64 22.96 11.67
N PRO A 162 24.61 23.15 10.75
CA PRO A 162 26.02 22.97 11.07
C PRO A 162 26.42 23.95 12.19
N GLN A 163 27.06 23.46 13.25
CA GLN A 163 27.78 24.29 14.22
C GLN A 163 29.13 24.73 13.67
#